data_AF-A0A8X6XB74-F1
#
_entry.id   AF-A0A8X6XB74-F1
#
_cell.length_a   1.000
_cell.length_b   1.000
_cell.length_c   1.000
_cell.angle_alpha   90.00
_cell.angle_beta   90.00
_cell.angle_gamma   90.00
#
_symmetry.space_group_name_H-M   'P 1'
#
loop_
_entity.id
_entity.type
_entity.pdbx_description
1 polymer ?
#
loop_
_entity_poly.entity_id
_entity_poly.type
_entity_poly.pdbx_seq_one_letter_code
_entity_poly.pdbx_strand_id
1 'polypeptide(L)'
;SLVGAGCSQLKSSTLKIKLPFFKRFRNSEDRRNFISAGAAAGVASAFGSPVGGLLFSMEEVSSFWNMKLSWQTFFCCMVSTFTSDLLNSAFTAFQYEGNFGLFKTEKYILFQVVRRIDLNIIALIPTVIVGMLGGLMGTAFTFFNLKIARARRKFLSFIKSKRVKQILQISEPIIIMVIMGTLSVYLPTLLPCSTFTCDHSSEKSECLLHNGIRVEGNVEFYNCPVTKRENNSSLFNMSYNEAATLLFLTGDKAIHHLFSRETHLEFNFMSLLVILPSYFFLACWAAGTSISSGVVIPKMCV
;
A
#
# COMPACT_ATOMS: atom_id res chain seq x y z
N SER A 1 11.96 -11.13 -8.70
CA SER A 1 13.41 -11.41 -8.73
C SER A 1 13.74 -12.91 -8.69
N LEU A 2 13.20 -13.69 -7.75
CA LEU A 2 13.47 -15.14 -7.62
C LEU A 2 13.10 -15.92 -8.90
N VAL A 3 11.91 -15.66 -9.46
CA VAL A 3 11.46 -16.25 -10.72
C VAL A 3 12.43 -15.90 -11.86
N GLY A 4 12.85 -14.63 -11.96
CA GLY A 4 13.86 -14.20 -12.93
C GLY A 4 15.19 -14.96 -12.82
N ALA A 5 15.69 -15.13 -11.58
CA ALA A 5 16.89 -15.94 -11.34
C ALA A 5 16.69 -17.39 -11.81
N GLY A 6 15.54 -18.00 -11.48
CA GLY A 6 15.18 -19.36 -11.88
C GLY A 6 15.11 -19.52 -13.40
N CYS A 7 14.42 -18.62 -14.09
CA CYS A 7 14.29 -18.62 -15.55
C CYS A 7 15.63 -18.46 -16.26
N SER A 8 16.56 -17.65 -15.75
CA SER A 8 17.89 -17.48 -16.36
C SER A 8 18.72 -18.77 -16.36
N GLN A 9 18.61 -19.57 -15.28
CA GLN A 9 19.45 -20.75 -15.10
C GLN A 9 18.80 -22.04 -15.59
N LEU A 10 17.47 -22.15 -15.48
CA LEU A 10 16.66 -23.35 -15.77
C LEU A 10 17.32 -24.64 -15.26
N LYS A 11 17.79 -24.55 -14.02
CA LYS A 11 18.40 -25.62 -13.23
C LYS A 11 17.80 -25.54 -11.83
N SER A 12 17.31 -26.66 -11.33
CA SER A 12 16.89 -26.78 -9.94
C SER A 12 17.99 -27.48 -9.14
N SER A 13 18.60 -26.77 -8.18
CA SER A 13 19.56 -27.41 -7.27
C SER A 13 18.85 -28.32 -6.26
N THR A 14 17.65 -27.93 -5.83
CA THR A 14 16.84 -28.67 -4.86
C THR A 14 16.34 -29.99 -5.44
N LEU A 15 15.84 -29.98 -6.68
CA LEU A 15 15.34 -31.19 -7.36
C LEU A 15 16.45 -31.92 -8.15
N LYS A 16 17.69 -31.39 -8.17
CA LYS A 16 18.82 -31.89 -8.96
C LYS A 16 18.56 -32.01 -10.48
N ILE A 17 17.54 -31.33 -11.02
CA ILE A 17 17.18 -31.34 -12.44
C ILE A 17 17.98 -30.27 -13.20
N LYS A 18 18.62 -30.65 -14.31
CA LYS A 18 19.31 -29.75 -15.24
C LYS A 18 18.68 -29.86 -16.62
N LEU A 19 17.91 -28.86 -17.03
CA LEU A 19 17.38 -28.82 -18.39
C LEU A 19 18.46 -28.34 -19.38
N PRO A 20 18.49 -28.85 -20.63
CA PRO A 20 19.49 -28.46 -21.62
C PRO A 20 19.23 -27.09 -22.26
N PHE A 21 18.05 -26.51 -22.05
CA PHE A 21 17.64 -25.21 -22.58
C PHE A 21 18.30 -24.04 -21.84
N PHE A 22 18.44 -22.89 -22.52
CA PHE A 22 18.98 -21.63 -21.97
C PHE A 22 20.41 -21.68 -21.41
N LYS A 23 21.25 -22.65 -21.84
CA LYS A 23 22.68 -22.73 -21.43
C LYS A 23 23.45 -21.43 -21.65
N ARG A 24 23.13 -20.67 -22.72
CA ARG A 24 23.76 -19.38 -23.05
C ARG A 24 23.60 -18.33 -21.94
N PHE A 25 22.46 -18.31 -21.27
CA PHE A 25 22.13 -17.31 -20.25
C PHE A 25 22.64 -17.68 -18.84
N ARG A 26 23.40 -18.77 -18.72
CA ARG A 26 24.06 -19.19 -17.48
C ARG A 26 25.34 -18.39 -17.21
N ASN A 27 25.28 -17.09 -17.46
CA ASN A 27 26.32 -16.12 -17.13
C ASN A 27 25.86 -15.23 -15.97
N SER A 28 26.81 -14.70 -15.20
CA SER A 28 26.56 -13.79 -14.07
C SER A 28 25.87 -12.50 -14.53
N GLU A 29 26.24 -11.99 -15.71
CA GLU A 29 25.64 -10.79 -16.30
C GLU A 29 24.15 -11.00 -16.64
N ASP A 30 23.85 -12.02 -17.45
CA ASP A 30 22.46 -12.34 -17.81
C ASP A 30 21.62 -12.69 -16.58
N ARG A 31 22.18 -13.45 -15.63
CA ARG A 31 21.51 -13.75 -14.37
C ARG A 31 21.12 -12.48 -13.63
N ARG A 32 22.00 -11.47 -13.55
CA ARG A 32 21.68 -10.17 -12.95
C ARG A 32 20.59 -9.46 -13.74
N ASN A 33 20.67 -9.43 -15.07
CA ASN A 33 19.68 -8.78 -15.93
C ASN A 33 18.27 -9.39 -15.76
N PHE A 34 18.15 -10.71 -15.70
CA PHE A 34 16.88 -11.40 -15.44
C PHE A 34 16.37 -11.17 -14.02
N ILE A 35 17.25 -11.08 -13.02
CA ILE A 35 16.88 -10.74 -11.64
C ILE A 35 16.30 -9.32 -11.57
N SER A 36 16.95 -8.35 -12.23
CA SER A 36 16.52 -6.96 -12.30
C SER A 36 15.19 -6.82 -13.04
N ALA A 37 15.04 -7.47 -14.19
CA ALA A 37 13.78 -7.49 -14.94
C ALA A 37 12.65 -8.13 -14.13
N GLY A 38 12.92 -9.25 -13.46
CA GLY A 38 11.95 -9.90 -12.58
C GLY A 38 11.66 -9.15 -11.29
N ALA A 39 12.51 -8.20 -10.86
CA ALA A 39 12.20 -7.28 -9.76
C ALA A 39 11.29 -6.15 -10.28
N ALA A 40 11.64 -5.55 -11.42
CA ALA A 40 10.86 -4.53 -12.11
C ALA A 40 9.42 -5.00 -12.39
N ALA A 41 9.28 -6.22 -12.94
CA ALA A 41 7.98 -6.83 -13.25
C ALA A 41 7.10 -7.03 -12.01
N GLY A 42 7.70 -7.42 -10.88
CA GLY A 42 6.97 -7.56 -9.61
C GLY A 42 6.46 -6.22 -9.07
N VAL A 43 7.28 -5.17 -9.15
CA VAL A 43 6.88 -3.81 -8.78
C VAL A 43 5.80 -3.29 -9.74
N ALA A 44 5.97 -3.50 -11.05
CA ALA A 44 4.99 -3.12 -12.04
C ALA A 44 3.63 -3.79 -11.79
N SER A 45 3.62 -5.11 -11.56
CA SER A 45 2.41 -5.89 -11.22
C SER A 45 1.76 -5.42 -9.92
N ALA A 46 2.53 -5.08 -8.88
CA ALA A 46 1.99 -4.64 -7.60
C ALA A 46 1.31 -3.26 -7.65
N PHE A 47 1.80 -2.34 -8.50
CA PHE A 47 1.29 -0.96 -8.60
C PHE A 47 0.49 -0.68 -9.88
N GLY A 48 0.41 -1.63 -10.82
CA GLY A 48 -0.21 -1.42 -12.12
C GLY A 48 0.53 -0.42 -13.02
N SER A 49 1.85 -0.22 -12.82
CA SER A 49 2.64 0.79 -13.55
C SER A 49 3.90 0.18 -14.19
N PRO A 50 3.87 -0.16 -15.49
CA PRO A 50 5.01 -0.75 -16.20
C PRO A 50 6.24 0.16 -16.27
N VAL A 51 6.02 1.45 -16.53
CA VAL A 51 7.10 2.45 -16.59
C VAL A 51 7.69 2.68 -15.20
N GLY A 52 6.85 2.74 -14.17
CA GLY A 52 7.29 2.88 -12.78
C GLY A 52 8.18 1.71 -12.33
N GLY A 53 7.80 0.47 -12.66
CA GLY A 53 8.62 -0.72 -12.36
C GLY A 53 9.98 -0.70 -13.06
N LEU A 54 10.05 -0.25 -14.31
CA LEU A 54 11.31 -0.08 -15.05
C LEU A 54 12.20 0.97 -14.38
N LEU A 55 11.67 2.16 -14.10
CA LEU A 55 12.41 3.26 -13.46
C LEU A 55 12.94 2.84 -12.09
N PHE A 56 12.10 2.19 -11.28
CA PHE A 56 12.50 1.65 -9.98
C PHE A 56 13.69 0.68 -10.10
N SER A 57 13.68 -0.20 -11.12
CA SER A 57 14.78 -1.15 -11.31
C SER A 57 16.08 -0.48 -11.77
N MET A 58 15.97 0.62 -12.54
CA MET A 58 17.13 1.44 -12.94
C MET A 58 17.71 2.23 -11.76
N GLU A 59 16.86 2.71 -10.86
CA GLU A 59 17.26 3.51 -9.69
C GLU A 59 17.86 2.64 -8.58
N GLU A 60 17.19 1.54 -8.21
CA GLU A 60 17.48 0.79 -6.98
C GLU A 60 18.17 -0.57 -7.20
N VAL A 61 18.00 -1.19 -8.38
CA VAL A 61 18.39 -2.61 -8.57
C VAL A 61 19.67 -2.78 -9.39
N SER A 62 20.02 -1.82 -10.26
CA SER A 62 21.22 -1.95 -11.08
C SER A 62 21.93 -0.63 -11.40
N SER A 63 23.20 -0.54 -11.00
CA SER A 63 24.06 0.63 -11.27
C SER A 63 24.47 0.80 -12.74
N PHE A 64 24.42 -0.27 -13.55
CA PHE A 64 24.76 -0.22 -14.97
C PHE A 64 23.56 -0.68 -15.78
N TRP A 65 23.20 0.09 -16.81
CA TRP A 65 22.01 -0.16 -17.61
C TRP A 65 22.26 0.09 -19.09
N ASN A 66 21.84 -0.86 -19.92
CA ASN A 66 21.94 -0.79 -21.37
C ASN A 66 20.56 -0.50 -21.97
N MET A 67 20.48 0.28 -23.06
CA MET A 67 19.21 0.60 -23.71
C MET A 67 18.41 -0.64 -24.13
N LYS A 68 19.10 -1.70 -24.58
CA LYS A 68 18.49 -3.00 -24.91
C LYS A 68 17.82 -3.65 -23.69
N LEU A 69 18.45 -3.56 -22.51
CA LEU A 69 17.92 -4.09 -21.26
C LEU A 69 16.68 -3.30 -20.81
N SER A 70 16.66 -1.98 -21.04
CA SER A 70 15.47 -1.14 -20.78
C SER A 70 14.26 -1.66 -21.53
N TRP A 71 14.38 -1.85 -22.85
CA TRP A 71 13.28 -2.33 -23.68
C TRP A 71 12.80 -3.73 -23.28
N GLN A 72 13.73 -4.64 -22.99
CA GLN A 72 13.38 -6.00 -22.53
C GLN A 72 12.67 -5.98 -21.18
N THR A 73 13.16 -5.16 -20.25
CA THR A 73 12.57 -5.01 -18.91
C THR A 73 11.20 -4.33 -18.99
N PHE A 74 11.06 -3.31 -19.83
CA PHE A 74 9.79 -2.63 -20.07
C PHE A 74 8.73 -3.58 -20.62
N PHE A 75 9.07 -4.36 -21.64
CA PHE A 75 8.19 -5.38 -22.20
C PHE A 75 7.80 -6.42 -21.14
N CYS A 76 8.76 -6.89 -20.34
CA CYS A 76 8.49 -7.79 -19.22
C CYS A 76 7.50 -7.18 -18.20
N CYS A 77 7.65 -5.90 -17.87
CA CYS A 77 6.73 -5.19 -16.97
C CYS A 77 5.32 -5.04 -17.57
N MET A 78 5.19 -4.76 -18.87
CA MET A 78 3.89 -4.73 -19.56
C MET A 78 3.20 -6.08 -19.52
N VAL A 79 3.92 -7.16 -19.85
CA VAL A 79 3.34 -8.51 -19.81
C VAL A 79 2.94 -8.87 -18.38
N SER A 80 3.74 -8.51 -17.38
CA SER A 80 3.45 -8.81 -15.98
C SER A 80 2.21 -8.06 -15.46
N THR A 81 2.04 -6.80 -15.84
CA THR A 81 0.87 -5.99 -15.47
C THR A 81 -0.37 -6.51 -16.18
N PHE A 82 -0.30 -6.66 -17.50
CA PHE A 82 -1.39 -7.22 -18.30
C PHE A 82 -1.87 -8.58 -17.79
N THR A 83 -0.94 -9.48 -17.46
CA THR A 83 -1.29 -10.81 -16.91
C THR A 83 -1.91 -10.72 -15.52
N SER A 84 -1.45 -9.80 -14.66
CA SER A 84 -2.05 -9.57 -13.34
C SER A 84 -3.47 -9.03 -13.47
N ASP A 85 -3.69 -8.08 -14.38
CA ASP A 85 -5.00 -7.49 -14.64
C ASP A 85 -5.96 -8.51 -15.24
N LEU A 86 -5.49 -9.31 -16.20
CA LEU A 86 -6.28 -10.38 -16.80
C LEU A 86 -6.69 -11.43 -15.76
N LEU A 87 -5.77 -11.86 -14.90
CA LEU A 87 -6.05 -12.85 -13.86
C LEU A 87 -7.01 -12.29 -12.80
N ASN A 88 -6.80 -11.05 -12.33
CA ASN A 88 -7.71 -10.41 -11.38
C ASN A 88 -9.12 -10.25 -11.96
N SER A 89 -9.24 -9.80 -13.22
CA SER A 89 -10.53 -9.72 -13.92
C SER A 89 -11.19 -11.09 -14.02
N ALA A 90 -10.44 -12.13 -14.41
CA ALA A 90 -10.94 -13.50 -14.48
C ALA A 90 -11.44 -14.01 -13.11
N PHE A 91 -10.66 -13.82 -12.03
CA PHE A 91 -11.06 -14.25 -10.68
C PHE A 91 -12.29 -13.51 -10.16
N THR A 92 -12.47 -12.22 -10.48
CA THR A 92 -13.70 -11.49 -10.13
C THR A 92 -14.91 -11.90 -10.97
N ALA A 93 -14.68 -12.34 -12.22
CA ALA A 93 -15.72 -12.81 -13.14
C ALA A 93 -16.17 -14.27 -12.91
N PHE A 94 -15.49 -15.03 -12.03
CA PHE A 94 -15.94 -16.35 -11.59
C PHE A 94 -17.15 -16.29 -10.63
N GLN A 95 -17.60 -15.10 -10.25
CA GLN A 95 -18.90 -14.90 -9.60
C GLN A 95 -19.99 -14.83 -10.68
N TYR A 96 -21.07 -15.59 -10.53
CA TYR A 96 -22.11 -15.94 -11.53
C TYR A 96 -22.77 -14.79 -12.34
N GLU A 97 -22.45 -13.52 -12.09
CA GLU A 97 -22.94 -12.34 -12.82
C GLU A 97 -21.80 -11.34 -13.11
N GLY A 98 -20.85 -11.72 -13.97
CA GLY A 98 -19.72 -10.86 -14.37
C GLY A 98 -19.48 -10.83 -15.88
N ASN A 99 -19.10 -9.66 -16.40
CA ASN A 99 -18.58 -9.53 -17.76
C ASN A 99 -17.07 -9.88 -17.75
N PHE A 100 -16.74 -11.10 -18.13
CA PHE A 100 -15.35 -11.53 -18.34
C PHE A 100 -14.66 -10.61 -19.36
N GLY A 101 -13.50 -10.05 -19.03
CA GLY A 101 -12.75 -9.17 -19.91
C GLY A 101 -13.05 -7.67 -19.77
N LEU A 102 -13.88 -7.24 -18.81
CA LEU A 102 -14.01 -5.82 -18.48
C LEU A 102 -12.85 -5.34 -17.60
N PHE A 103 -12.00 -4.50 -18.19
CA PHE A 103 -10.97 -3.73 -17.49
C PHE A 103 -11.61 -2.54 -16.75
N LYS A 104 -12.18 -2.77 -15.56
CA LYS A 104 -12.65 -1.68 -14.69
C LYS A 104 -11.47 -0.97 -14.01
N THR A 105 -10.97 0.11 -14.60
CA THR A 105 -9.81 0.90 -14.10
C THR A 105 -9.86 1.22 -12.60
N GLU A 106 -11.07 1.43 -12.05
CA GLU A 106 -11.33 1.85 -10.66
C GLU A 106 -10.84 0.88 -9.58
N LYS A 107 -10.56 -0.39 -9.91
CA LYS A 107 -10.13 -1.39 -8.93
C LYS A 107 -8.64 -1.73 -8.96
N TYR A 108 -7.91 -1.30 -9.99
CA TYR A 108 -6.58 -1.87 -10.29
C TYR A 108 -5.43 -0.86 -10.15
N ILE A 109 -5.70 0.43 -10.34
CA ILE A 109 -4.71 1.48 -10.12
C ILE A 109 -4.90 2.01 -8.69
N LEU A 110 -3.91 1.80 -7.81
CA LEU A 110 -3.98 2.21 -6.40
C LEU A 110 -4.34 3.71 -6.22
N PHE A 111 -3.97 4.54 -7.19
CA PHE A 111 -4.18 5.99 -7.19
C PHE A 111 -4.85 6.44 -8.50
N GLN A 112 -6.13 6.09 -8.70
CA GLN A 112 -6.88 6.64 -9.83
C GLN A 112 -7.32 8.07 -9.54
N VAL A 113 -6.84 9.01 -10.35
CA VAL A 113 -7.29 10.41 -10.29
C VAL A 113 -8.58 10.55 -11.11
N VAL A 114 -9.73 10.56 -10.43
CA VAL A 114 -11.03 10.73 -11.09
C VAL A 114 -11.35 12.21 -11.35
N ARG A 115 -11.08 13.09 -10.39
CA ARG A 115 -11.33 14.54 -10.49
C ARG A 115 -10.03 15.31 -10.74
N ARG A 116 -10.04 16.28 -11.66
CA ARG A 116 -8.86 17.12 -11.95
C ARG A 116 -8.92 18.41 -11.13
N ILE A 117 -7.78 18.87 -10.63
CA ILE A 117 -7.63 20.15 -9.93
C ILE A 117 -6.65 20.97 -10.76
N ASP A 118 -7.02 22.22 -11.06
CA ASP A 118 -6.15 23.12 -11.81
C ASP A 118 -4.96 23.54 -10.93
N LEU A 119 -3.75 23.27 -11.40
CA LEU A 119 -2.52 23.61 -10.72
C LEU A 119 -2.11 25.04 -11.08
N ASN A 120 -2.18 25.95 -10.13
CA ASN A 120 -1.59 27.27 -10.25
C ASN A 120 -0.13 27.26 -9.74
N ILE A 121 0.73 28.10 -10.29
CA ILE A 121 2.16 28.21 -9.91
C ILE A 121 2.30 28.51 -8.40
N ILE A 122 1.34 29.23 -7.82
CA ILE A 122 1.29 29.52 -6.37
C ILE A 122 1.23 28.24 -5.53
N ALA A 123 0.65 27.15 -6.05
CA ALA A 123 0.61 25.86 -5.37
C ALA A 123 1.98 25.19 -5.24
N LEU A 124 3.01 25.67 -5.94
CA LEU A 124 4.38 25.17 -5.81
C LEU A 124 4.97 25.45 -4.41
N ILE A 125 4.62 26.58 -3.79
CA ILE A 125 5.14 26.95 -2.47
C ILE A 125 4.69 25.95 -1.39
N PRO A 126 3.39 25.66 -1.21
CA PRO A 126 2.96 24.66 -0.23
C PRO A 126 3.43 23.25 -0.57
N THR A 127 3.56 22.86 -1.85
CA THR A 127 4.08 21.52 -2.20
C THR A 127 5.54 21.35 -1.82
N VAL A 128 6.37 22.40 -1.96
CA VAL A 128 7.77 22.38 -1.50
C VAL A 128 7.84 22.26 0.03
N ILE A 129 6.98 22.98 0.76
CA ILE A 129 6.91 22.88 2.23
C ILE A 129 6.52 21.46 2.67
N VAL A 130 5.47 20.88 2.08
CA VAL A 130 5.05 19.50 2.35
C VAL A 130 6.16 18.50 1.99
N GLY A 131 6.86 18.72 0.87
CA GLY A 131 8.02 17.91 0.48
C GLY A 131 9.17 17.96 1.51
N MET A 132 9.46 19.13 2.07
CA MET A 132 10.47 19.27 3.14
C MET A 132 10.04 18.55 4.42
N LEU A 133 8.78 18.71 4.84
CA LEU A 133 8.24 18.01 6.02
C LEU A 133 8.23 16.50 5.82
N GLY A 134 7.83 16.01 4.64
CA GLY A 134 7.87 14.60 4.29
C GLY A 134 9.29 14.04 4.27
N GLY A 135 10.26 14.79 3.76
CA GLY A 135 11.68 14.42 3.80
C GLY A 135 12.25 14.32 5.22
N LEU A 136 11.89 15.26 6.10
CA LEU A 136 12.25 15.22 7.52
C LEU A 136 11.62 14.02 8.22
N MET A 137 10.34 13.75 7.97
CA MET A 137 9.63 12.62 8.56
C MET A 137 10.17 11.27 8.04
N GLY A 138 10.54 11.17 6.76
CA GLY A 138 11.22 10.02 6.17
C GLY A 138 12.61 9.79 6.76
N THR A 139 13.36 10.86 7.03
CA THR A 139 14.66 10.79 7.72
C THR A 139 14.49 10.28 9.16
N ALA A 140 13.48 10.77 9.88
CA ALA A 140 13.14 10.27 11.20
C ALA A 140 12.75 8.78 11.16
N PHE A 141 11.91 8.37 10.20
CA PHE A 141 11.47 6.99 10.02
C PHE A 141 12.65 6.03 9.78
N THR A 142 13.56 6.41 8.88
CA THR A 142 14.76 5.61 8.59
C THR A 142 15.71 5.56 9.80
N PHE A 143 15.90 6.68 10.51
CA PHE A 143 16.69 6.71 11.73
C PHE A 143 16.16 5.78 12.82
N PHE A 144 14.85 5.83 13.10
CA PHE A 144 14.22 4.95 14.09
C PHE A 144 14.30 3.48 13.68
N ASN A 145 14.01 3.16 12.41
CA ASN A 145 14.15 1.79 11.90
C ASN A 145 15.57 1.24 12.06
N LEU A 146 16.59 2.05 11.72
CA LEU A 146 17.98 1.64 11.89
C LEU A 146 18.34 1.42 13.36
N LYS A 147 17.83 2.28 14.26
CA LYS A 147 18.05 2.15 15.71
C LYS A 147 17.39 0.87 16.26
N ILE A 148 16.15 0.60 15.88
CA ILE A 148 15.42 -0.63 16.25
C ILE A 148 16.12 -1.87 15.69
N ALA A 149 16.53 -1.86 14.42
CA ALA A 149 17.24 -2.97 13.80
C ALA A 149 18.60 -3.24 14.46
N ARG A 150 19.34 -2.20 14.87
CA ARG A 150 20.59 -2.34 15.63
C ARG A 150 20.32 -2.88 17.04
N ALA A 151 19.31 -2.36 17.73
CA ALA A 151 18.90 -2.83 19.06
C ALA A 151 18.52 -4.31 19.04
N ARG A 152 17.71 -4.74 18.07
CA ARG A 152 17.36 -6.15 17.83
C ARG A 152 18.59 -7.03 17.63
N ARG A 153 19.52 -6.62 16.76
CA ARG A 153 20.76 -7.38 16.52
C ARG A 153 21.62 -7.52 17.78
N LYS A 154 21.77 -6.44 18.56
CA LYS A 154 22.51 -6.44 19.83
C LYS A 154 21.83 -7.31 20.89
N PHE A 155 20.50 -7.26 20.97
CA PHE A 155 19.75 -8.10 21.90
C PHE A 155 19.86 -9.58 21.53
N LEU A 156 19.67 -9.91 20.25
CA LEU A 156 19.81 -11.29 19.74
C LEU A 156 21.23 -11.85 19.85
N SER A 157 22.28 -11.01 19.88
CA SER A 157 23.66 -11.47 20.09
C SER A 157 23.97 -11.81 21.55
N PHE A 158 23.24 -11.24 22.51
CA PHE A 158 23.41 -11.54 23.93
C PHE A 158 22.93 -12.96 24.29
N ILE A 159 21.95 -13.47 23.54
CA ILE A 159 21.35 -14.79 23.78
C ILE A 159 22.12 -15.87 23.03
N LYS A 160 22.75 -16.79 23.77
CA LYS A 160 23.50 -17.92 23.21
C LYS A 160 22.63 -19.10 22.74
N SER A 161 21.43 -19.27 23.31
CA SER A 161 20.56 -20.42 23.00
C SER A 161 19.77 -20.22 21.70
N LYS A 162 19.91 -21.16 20.76
CA LYS A 162 19.21 -21.15 19.46
C LYS A 162 17.69 -21.22 19.61
N ARG A 163 17.18 -22.01 20.56
CA ARG A 163 15.72 -22.16 20.79
C ARG A 163 15.10 -20.86 21.31
N VAL A 164 15.75 -20.22 22.28
CA VAL A 164 15.28 -18.95 22.85
C VAL A 164 15.28 -17.85 21.78
N LYS A 165 16.30 -17.82 20.92
CA LYS A 165 16.38 -16.89 19.79
C LYS A 165 15.18 -17.04 18.83
N GLN A 166 14.82 -18.27 18.48
CA GLN A 166 13.67 -18.55 17.61
C GLN A 166 12.34 -18.16 18.26
N ILE A 167 12.15 -18.49 19.54
CA ILE A 167 10.94 -18.12 20.28
C ILE A 167 10.80 -16.59 20.33
N LEU A 168 11.87 -15.86 20.62
CA LEU A 168 11.86 -14.41 20.69
C LEU A 168 11.51 -13.75 19.35
N GLN A 169 12.05 -14.29 18.25
CA GLN A 169 11.74 -13.82 16.90
C GLN A 169 10.27 -13.99 16.55
N ILE A 170 9.64 -15.09 17.00
CA ILE A 170 8.21 -15.34 16.77
C ILE A 170 7.33 -14.54 17.73
N SER A 171 7.75 -14.35 19.00
CA SER A 171 6.96 -13.62 19.98
C SER A 171 6.85 -12.14 19.68
N GLU A 172 7.90 -11.52 19.14
CA GLU A 172 7.91 -10.09 18.81
C GLU A 172 6.77 -9.65 17.87
N PRO A 173 6.56 -10.24 16.69
CA PRO A 173 5.46 -9.85 15.82
C PRO A 173 4.09 -10.16 16.43
N ILE A 174 3.96 -11.21 17.26
CA ILE A 174 2.71 -11.49 17.98
C ILE A 174 2.37 -10.35 18.94
N ILE A 175 3.36 -9.84 19.68
CA ILE A 175 3.19 -8.69 20.57
C ILE A 175 2.77 -7.45 19.77
N ILE A 176 3.43 -7.19 18.63
CA ILE A 176 3.09 -6.05 17.77
C ILE A 176 1.66 -6.18 17.23
N MET A 177 1.24 -7.37 16.81
CA MET A 177 -0.15 -7.62 16.35
C MET A 177 -1.18 -7.36 17.45
N VAL A 178 -0.92 -7.82 18.68
CA VAL A 178 -1.81 -7.56 19.82
C VAL A 178 -1.87 -6.06 20.12
N ILE A 179 -0.72 -5.37 20.20
CA ILE A 179 -0.68 -3.93 20.46
C ILE A 179 -1.42 -3.16 19.37
N MET A 180 -1.13 -3.43 18.09
CA MET A 180 -1.79 -2.77 16.97
C MET A 180 -3.30 -3.03 16.96
N GLY A 181 -3.73 -4.27 17.22
CA GLY A 181 -5.15 -4.62 17.29
C GLY A 181 -5.87 -3.97 18.47
N THR A 182 -5.22 -3.90 19.64
CA THR A 182 -5.80 -3.16 20.78
C THR A 182 -5.90 -1.67 20.48
N LEU A 183 -4.86 -1.08 19.90
CA LEU A 183 -4.84 0.34 19.59
C LEU A 183 -5.85 0.69 18.50
N SER A 184 -5.99 -0.15 17.46
CA SER A 184 -6.97 0.10 16.40
C SER A 184 -8.41 0.04 16.90
N VAL A 185 -8.71 -0.76 17.92
CA VAL A 185 -10.07 -0.87 18.49
C VAL A 185 -10.34 0.24 19.51
N TYR A 186 -9.41 0.51 20.44
CA TYR A 186 -9.66 1.47 21.52
C TYR A 186 -9.45 2.93 21.09
N LEU A 187 -8.50 3.23 20.21
CA LEU A 187 -8.20 4.61 19.81
C LEU A 187 -9.41 5.33 19.16
N PRO A 188 -10.17 4.70 18.25
CA PRO A 188 -11.36 5.33 17.68
C PRO A 188 -12.47 5.61 18.70
N THR A 189 -12.55 4.87 19.80
CA THR A 189 -13.59 5.10 20.82
C THR A 189 -13.41 6.41 21.58
N LEU A 190 -12.20 6.98 21.59
CA LEU A 190 -11.87 8.23 22.27
C LEU A 190 -12.15 9.47 21.41
N LEU A 191 -12.41 9.29 20.11
CA LEU A 191 -12.57 10.38 19.15
C LEU A 191 -14.05 10.59 18.80
N PRO A 192 -14.47 11.85 18.52
CA PRO A 192 -15.85 12.18 18.21
C PRO A 192 -16.28 11.65 16.83
N CYS A 193 -17.58 11.40 16.67
CA CYS A 193 -18.20 11.02 15.41
C CYS A 193 -18.47 12.24 14.52
N SER A 194 -18.33 12.05 13.20
CA SER A 194 -18.64 13.06 12.18
C SER A 194 -19.89 12.67 11.40
N THR A 195 -20.75 13.65 11.10
CA THR A 195 -22.04 13.44 10.44
C THR A 195 -22.01 13.83 8.97
N PHE A 196 -22.69 13.06 8.12
CA PHE A 196 -22.87 13.30 6.70
C PHE A 196 -24.29 12.94 6.27
N THR A 197 -24.71 13.50 5.14
CA THR A 197 -26.02 13.33 4.53
C THR A 197 -25.86 12.72 3.16
N CYS A 198 -26.52 11.60 2.88
CA CYS A 198 -26.54 11.02 1.54
C CYS A 198 -27.86 11.33 0.85
N ASP A 199 -27.77 11.80 -0.40
CA ASP A 199 -28.91 11.94 -1.28
C ASP A 199 -28.88 10.83 -2.34
N HIS A 200 -29.90 9.98 -2.34
CA HIS A 200 -30.07 8.90 -3.30
C HIS A 200 -30.95 9.39 -4.46
N SER A 201 -30.42 10.26 -5.31
CA SER A 201 -31.05 10.56 -6.61
C SER A 201 -30.67 9.50 -7.65
N SER A 202 -31.63 9.11 -8.50
CA SER A 202 -31.72 7.82 -9.21
C SER A 202 -30.59 7.40 -10.18
N GLU A 203 -29.47 8.12 -10.28
CA GLU A 203 -28.32 7.69 -11.10
C GLU A 203 -26.99 7.59 -10.33
N LYS A 204 -26.78 8.32 -9.24
CA LYS A 204 -25.58 8.20 -8.36
C LYS A 204 -25.91 8.63 -6.92
N SER A 205 -25.60 7.78 -5.96
CA SER A 205 -25.65 8.14 -4.53
C SER A 205 -24.43 8.99 -4.17
N GLU A 206 -24.63 10.29 -3.98
CA GLU A 206 -23.59 11.17 -3.46
C GLU A 206 -23.83 11.45 -1.97
N CYS A 207 -22.79 11.23 -1.18
CA CYS A 207 -22.79 11.51 0.24
C CYS A 207 -22.00 12.80 0.49
N LEU A 208 -22.68 13.77 1.10
CA LEU A 208 -22.17 15.11 1.35
C LEU A 208 -22.11 15.36 2.86
N LEU A 209 -21.07 16.04 3.32
CA LEU A 209 -21.02 16.65 4.64
C LEU A 209 -21.99 17.83 4.70
N HIS A 210 -22.33 18.30 5.91
CA HIS A 210 -23.25 19.45 6.13
C HIS A 210 -22.85 20.73 5.36
N ASN A 211 -21.60 20.84 4.90
CA ASN A 211 -21.08 21.97 4.12
C ASN A 211 -21.05 21.73 2.59
N GLY A 212 -21.70 20.68 2.08
CA GLY A 212 -21.69 20.35 0.65
C GLY A 212 -20.39 19.72 0.14
N ILE A 213 -19.53 19.26 1.05
CA ILE A 213 -18.23 18.61 0.74
C ILE A 213 -18.44 17.10 0.62
N ARG A 214 -17.84 16.45 -0.38
CA ARG A 214 -18.02 15.02 -0.61
C ARG A 214 -17.38 14.17 0.48
N VAL A 215 -17.99 13.03 0.78
CA VAL A 215 -17.42 11.93 1.56
C VAL A 215 -17.26 10.72 0.66
N GLU A 216 -16.12 10.05 0.71
CA GLU A 216 -15.87 8.87 -0.12
C GLU A 216 -16.64 7.65 0.40
N GLY A 217 -17.01 6.73 -0.50
CA GLY A 217 -17.74 5.52 -0.11
C GLY A 217 -16.89 4.55 0.72
N ASN A 218 -17.53 3.71 1.56
CA ASN A 218 -16.89 2.75 2.49
C ASN A 218 -16.30 3.35 3.77
N VAL A 219 -16.98 4.33 4.37
CA VAL A 219 -16.68 4.80 5.73
C VAL A 219 -17.12 3.78 6.80
N GLU A 220 -16.44 3.81 7.96
CA GLU A 220 -16.73 2.90 9.08
C GLU A 220 -17.62 3.56 10.14
N PHE A 221 -18.73 2.90 10.49
CA PHE A 221 -19.74 3.38 11.44
C PHE A 221 -19.43 3.03 12.91
N TYR A 222 -18.19 2.62 13.20
CA TYR A 222 -17.80 2.07 14.50
C TYR A 222 -18.05 3.06 15.66
N ASN A 223 -18.78 2.60 16.69
CA ASN A 223 -19.11 3.37 17.89
C ASN A 223 -19.93 4.66 17.63
N CYS A 224 -20.54 4.80 16.45
CA CYS A 224 -21.34 5.97 16.08
C CYS A 224 -22.80 5.59 15.81
N PRO A 225 -23.78 6.39 16.28
CA PRO A 225 -25.19 6.09 16.08
C PRO A 225 -25.61 6.33 14.62
N VAL A 226 -26.20 5.32 14.00
CA VAL A 226 -26.74 5.43 12.65
C VAL A 226 -28.20 5.88 12.74
N THR A 227 -28.45 7.19 12.65
CA THR A 227 -29.80 7.76 12.69
C THR A 227 -30.47 7.74 11.31
N LYS A 228 -31.04 6.62 10.92
CA LYS A 228 -31.90 6.60 9.72
C LYS A 228 -33.24 7.27 10.06
N ARG A 229 -33.62 8.34 9.34
CA ARG A 229 -34.99 8.67 8.85
C ARG A 229 -35.32 10.15 8.87
N GLU A 230 -35.85 10.63 7.76
CA GLU A 230 -36.90 11.65 7.74
C GLU A 230 -37.97 11.20 6.73
N ASN A 231 -39.22 11.09 7.17
CA ASN A 231 -40.33 10.61 6.34
C ASN A 231 -40.59 11.63 5.22
N ASN A 232 -40.52 11.20 3.96
CA ASN A 232 -40.75 11.93 2.70
C ASN A 232 -39.57 12.67 2.05
N SER A 233 -38.34 12.63 2.59
CA SER A 233 -37.14 13.16 1.93
C SER A 233 -36.18 12.04 1.53
N SER A 234 -35.53 12.15 0.36
CA SER A 234 -34.47 11.24 -0.12
C SER A 234 -33.15 11.33 0.68
N LEU A 235 -33.13 12.16 1.73
CA LEU A 235 -31.95 12.51 2.51
C LEU A 235 -31.82 11.61 3.75
N PHE A 236 -30.66 10.96 3.89
CA PHE A 236 -30.32 10.14 5.07
C PHE A 236 -29.17 10.76 5.85
N ASN A 237 -29.40 11.08 7.12
CA ASN A 237 -28.36 11.51 8.05
C ASN A 237 -27.64 10.30 8.63
N MET A 238 -26.32 10.22 8.48
CA MET A 238 -25.49 9.15 8.99
C MET A 238 -24.30 9.73 9.75
N SER A 239 -23.75 8.98 10.70
CA SER A 239 -22.54 9.38 11.42
C SER A 239 -21.50 8.27 11.36
N TYR A 240 -20.24 8.63 11.15
CA TYR A 240 -19.12 7.70 11.03
C TYR A 240 -17.96 8.12 11.94
N ASN A 241 -17.07 7.19 12.18
CA ASN A 241 -15.88 7.42 12.97
C ASN A 241 -14.67 7.57 12.05
N GLU A 242 -14.15 8.79 11.98
CA GLU A 242 -12.99 9.15 11.15
C GLU A 242 -11.77 8.26 11.40
N ALA A 243 -11.48 7.96 12.67
CA ALA A 243 -10.34 7.16 13.07
C ALA A 243 -10.52 5.67 12.77
N ALA A 244 -11.75 5.17 12.94
CA ALA A 244 -12.07 3.78 12.58
C ALA A 244 -11.96 3.57 11.07
N THR A 245 -12.41 4.55 10.25
CA THR A 245 -12.25 4.51 8.80
C THR A 245 -10.77 4.33 8.44
N LEU A 246 -9.85 5.10 9.03
CA LEU A 246 -8.41 4.97 8.73
C LEU A 246 -7.76 3.68 9.24
N LEU A 247 -8.20 3.15 10.39
CA LEU A 247 -7.53 2.03 11.06
C LEU A 247 -8.11 0.65 10.73
N PHE A 248 -9.39 0.56 10.36
CA PHE A 248 -10.06 -0.71 10.03
C PHE A 248 -10.08 -1.00 8.53
N LEU A 249 -10.03 0.03 7.70
CA LEU A 249 -9.86 -0.17 6.26
C LEU A 249 -8.50 -0.79 5.95
N THR A 250 -8.44 -1.48 4.81
CA THR A 250 -7.16 -1.93 4.26
C THR A 250 -6.30 -0.72 3.91
N GLY A 251 -4.98 -0.84 4.04
CA GLY A 251 -4.08 0.31 3.89
C GLY A 251 -4.19 1.02 2.53
N ASP A 252 -4.50 0.29 1.45
CA ASP A 252 -4.80 0.84 0.13
C ASP A 252 -6.06 1.71 0.12
N LYS A 253 -7.13 1.28 0.79
CA LYS A 253 -8.37 2.05 0.92
C LYS A 253 -8.18 3.28 1.81
N ALA A 254 -7.48 3.13 2.95
CA ALA A 254 -7.18 4.25 3.83
C ALA A 254 -6.39 5.34 3.09
N ILE A 255 -5.39 4.95 2.28
CA ILE A 255 -4.65 5.85 1.40
C ILE A 255 -5.59 6.49 0.36
N HIS A 256 -6.51 5.73 -0.24
CA HIS A 256 -7.48 6.28 -1.18
C HIS A 256 -8.37 7.36 -0.55
N HIS A 257 -8.82 7.17 0.70
CA HIS A 257 -9.55 8.21 1.44
C HIS A 257 -8.69 9.46 1.68
N LEU A 258 -7.43 9.30 2.09
CA LEU A 258 -6.51 10.43 2.35
C LEU A 258 -6.15 11.23 1.08
N PHE A 259 -6.03 10.58 -0.07
CA PHE A 259 -5.70 11.23 -1.34
C PHE A 259 -6.92 11.55 -2.21
N SER A 260 -8.13 11.25 -1.73
CA SER A 260 -9.35 11.61 -2.43
C SER A 260 -9.45 13.12 -2.59
N ARG A 261 -9.98 13.55 -3.72
CA ARG A 261 -10.08 14.97 -4.09
C ARG A 261 -11.44 15.50 -3.67
N GLU A 262 -11.45 16.76 -3.23
CA GLU A 262 -12.66 17.45 -2.74
C GLU A 262 -13.21 16.88 -1.42
N THR A 263 -12.36 16.24 -0.61
CA THR A 263 -12.71 15.65 0.70
C THR A 263 -11.93 16.25 1.87
N HIS A 264 -11.48 17.50 1.75
CA HIS A 264 -10.58 18.15 2.72
C HIS A 264 -11.12 18.28 4.17
N LEU A 265 -12.43 18.12 4.39
CA LEU A 265 -13.06 18.08 5.73
C LEU A 265 -13.58 16.68 6.11
N GLU A 266 -13.17 15.63 5.39
CA GLU A 266 -13.51 14.24 5.72
C GLU A 266 -12.80 13.79 7.02
N PHE A 267 -11.59 14.30 7.28
CA PHE A 267 -10.84 13.98 8.49
C PHE A 267 -10.50 15.24 9.27
N ASN A 268 -10.82 15.25 10.56
CA ASN A 268 -10.47 16.33 11.45
C ASN A 268 -8.99 16.27 11.83
N PHE A 269 -8.36 17.44 12.01
CA PHE A 269 -6.94 17.54 12.36
C PHE A 269 -6.60 16.82 13.67
N MET A 270 -7.53 16.83 14.64
CA MET A 270 -7.34 16.14 15.92
C MET A 270 -7.22 14.61 15.74
N SER A 271 -8.08 14.03 14.90
CA SER A 271 -8.06 12.59 14.57
C SER A 271 -6.73 12.22 13.92
N LEU A 272 -6.27 13.00 12.94
CA LEU A 272 -5.01 12.77 12.24
C LEU A 272 -3.78 12.91 13.15
N LEU A 273 -3.75 13.94 14.02
CA LEU A 273 -2.63 14.20 14.92
C LEU A 273 -2.48 13.09 15.98
N VAL A 274 -3.57 12.44 16.38
CA VAL A 274 -3.54 11.31 17.31
C VAL A 274 -3.12 10.01 16.60
N ILE A 275 -3.63 9.75 15.40
CA ILE A 275 -3.36 8.51 14.65
C ILE A 275 -1.92 8.49 14.11
N LEU A 276 -1.46 9.58 13.51
CA LEU A 276 -0.15 9.67 12.85
C LEU A 276 1.02 9.16 13.70
N PRO A 277 1.28 9.66 14.93
CA PRO A 277 2.41 9.19 15.74
C PRO A 277 2.24 7.73 16.13
N SER A 278 1.01 7.31 16.44
CA SER A 278 0.72 5.94 16.85
C SER A 278 1.03 4.93 15.74
N TYR A 279 0.59 5.25 14.52
CA TYR A 279 0.84 4.44 13.33
C TYR A 279 2.32 4.51 12.94
N PHE A 280 2.95 5.69 13.00
CA PHE A 280 4.37 5.89 12.68
C PHE A 280 5.29 5.00 13.50
N PHE A 281 5.15 4.99 14.83
CA PHE A 281 6.02 4.20 15.71
C PHE A 281 5.77 2.70 15.56
N LEU A 282 4.51 2.28 15.40
CA LEU A 282 4.17 0.88 15.18
C LEU A 282 4.66 0.38 13.81
N ALA A 283 4.54 1.19 12.76
CA ALA A 283 5.09 0.88 11.44
C ALA A 283 6.62 0.77 11.49
N CYS A 284 7.32 1.67 12.20
CA CYS A 284 8.76 1.56 12.43
C CYS A 284 9.11 0.26 13.16
N TRP A 285 8.33 -0.10 14.18
CA TRP A 285 8.60 -1.33 14.93
C TRP A 285 8.37 -2.57 14.05
N ALA A 286 7.30 -2.59 13.24
CA ALA A 286 6.97 -3.70 12.35
C ALA A 286 8.00 -3.94 11.23
N ALA A 287 8.59 -2.87 10.67
CA ALA A 287 9.42 -2.86 9.45
C ALA A 287 10.74 -3.67 9.48
N GLY A 288 11.04 -4.38 10.56
CA GLY A 288 12.23 -5.24 10.67
C GLY A 288 12.02 -6.49 11.51
N THR A 289 10.77 -6.92 11.66
CA THR A 289 10.41 -8.18 12.32
C THR A 289 10.83 -9.37 11.45
N SER A 290 10.82 -10.58 11.99
CA SER A 290 11.20 -11.80 11.25
C SER A 290 10.13 -12.31 10.27
N ILE A 291 9.13 -11.49 9.96
CA ILE A 291 8.04 -11.82 9.02
C ILE A 291 8.35 -11.19 7.66
N SER A 292 7.96 -11.87 6.58
CA SER A 292 8.01 -11.29 5.24
C SER A 292 6.91 -10.24 5.11
N SER A 293 7.26 -8.96 5.20
CA SER A 293 6.33 -7.83 5.06
C SER A 293 6.89 -6.75 4.13
N GLY A 294 5.99 -6.07 3.40
CA GLY A 294 6.33 -4.87 2.65
C GLY A 294 6.21 -3.61 3.52
N VAL A 295 7.12 -2.65 3.33
CA VAL A 295 7.12 -1.38 4.10
C VAL A 295 6.64 -0.20 3.24
N VAL A 296 6.36 -0.41 1.95
CA VAL A 296 6.01 0.69 1.03
C VAL A 296 4.65 1.30 1.36
N ILE A 297 3.60 0.48 1.49
CA ILE A 297 2.25 0.96 1.80
C ILE A 297 2.19 1.68 3.16
N PRO A 298 2.75 1.14 4.26
CA PRO A 298 2.80 1.87 5.52
C PRO A 298 3.54 3.21 5.44
N LYS A 299 4.60 3.31 4.64
CA LYS A 299 5.33 4.58 4.42
C LYS A 299 4.52 5.59 3.61
N MET A 300 3.66 5.15 2.70
CA MET A 300 2.78 6.03 1.92
C MET A 300 1.59 6.54 2.74
N CYS A 301 1.18 5.79 3.76
CA CYS A 301 0.07 6.17 4.65
C CYS A 301 0.48 7.18 5.73
N VAL A 302 1.77 7.20 6.10
CA VAL A 302 2.40 8.17 7.02
C VAL A 302 2.68 9.47 6.29
#